data_AF-A0ABC8U8A3-F1
#
_entry.id   AF-A0ABC8U8A3-F1
#
_cell.length_a   1.000
_cell.length_b   1.000
_cell.length_c   1.000
_cell.angle_alpha   90.00
_cell.angle_beta   90.00
_cell.angle_gamma   90.00
#
_symmetry.space_group_name_H-M   'P 1'
#
loop_
_entity.id
_entity.type
_entity.pdbx_description
1 polymer ?
#
loop_
_entity_poly.entity_id
_entity_poly.type
_entity_poly.pdbx_seq_one_letter_code
_entity_poly.pdbx_strand_id
1 'polypeptide(L)'
;MLHSSINTLPHYKQVSLEEDVKMVKSVTYMRLDGSVESEKRFEVVKAFNSDPTIDVLLLTTHVGGLGLNLTSADTLVFMEHDWNPMRDHQAMDRAHRLGQRKVVNVHRLIMRGTLEEK
;
A
#
# COMPACT_ATOMS: atom_id res chain seq x y z
N MET A 1 4.25 -7.87 17.51
CA MET A 1 4.77 -6.69 16.78
C MET A 1 4.04 -6.67 15.45
N LEU A 2 3.01 -5.84 15.33
CA LEU A 2 2.25 -5.71 14.10
C LEU A 2 3.07 -4.85 13.12
N HIS A 3 3.35 -5.40 11.94
CA HIS A 3 4.14 -4.78 10.88
C HIS A 3 3.17 -4.00 9.98
N SER A 4 3.42 -2.71 9.79
CA SER A 4 2.58 -1.81 9.02
C SER A 4 2.84 -2.02 7.52
N SER A 5 1.84 -2.55 6.80
CA SER A 5 1.97 -2.98 5.40
C SER A 5 1.19 -2.11 4.41
N ILE A 6 1.81 -1.80 3.27
CA ILE A 6 1.23 -1.04 2.15
C ILE A 6 0.94 -2.03 1.02
N ASN A 7 -0.33 -2.17 0.61
CA ASN A 7 -0.72 -3.05 -0.50
C ASN A 7 -1.17 -2.22 -1.71
N THR A 8 -0.53 -2.38 -2.87
CA THR A 8 -0.87 -1.64 -4.10
C THR A 8 -1.74 -2.47 -5.05
N LEU A 9 -2.89 -1.94 -5.50
CA LEU A 9 -3.85 -2.62 -6.38
C LEU A 9 -4.48 -1.71 -7.47
N PRO A 10 -5.09 -2.26 -8.53
CA PRO A 10 -5.99 -1.54 -9.43
C PRO A 10 -7.40 -1.47 -8.82
N HIS A 11 -8.19 -0.49 -9.26
CA HIS A 11 -9.50 -0.14 -8.69
C HIS A 11 -10.51 -1.31 -8.66
N TYR A 12 -10.40 -2.28 -9.57
CA TYR A 12 -11.36 -3.39 -9.70
C TYR A 12 -11.07 -4.59 -8.77
N LYS A 13 -9.83 -4.74 -8.25
CA LYS A 13 -9.48 -5.82 -7.30
C LYS A 13 -9.50 -5.38 -5.84
N GLN A 14 -9.60 -4.08 -5.59
CA GLN A 14 -9.58 -3.53 -4.24
C GLN A 14 -10.76 -3.98 -3.37
N VAL A 15 -11.94 -4.16 -3.98
CA VAL A 15 -13.14 -4.64 -3.26
C VAL A 15 -12.95 -6.08 -2.75
N SER A 16 -12.37 -6.96 -3.57
CA SER A 16 -12.10 -8.35 -3.17
C SER A 16 -11.06 -8.43 -2.06
N LEU A 17 -9.99 -7.62 -2.11
CA LEU A 17 -8.98 -7.65 -1.05
C LEU A 17 -9.53 -7.09 0.28
N GLU A 18 -10.45 -6.12 0.24
CA GLU A 18 -11.12 -5.66 1.45
C GLU A 18 -11.97 -6.76 2.10
N GLU A 19 -12.64 -7.58 1.30
CA GLU A 19 -13.37 -8.74 1.82
C GLU A 19 -12.41 -9.75 2.45
N ASP A 20 -11.26 -10.01 1.82
CA ASP A 20 -10.23 -10.90 2.35
C ASP A 20 -9.60 -10.39 3.64
N VAL A 21 -9.27 -9.09 3.73
CA VAL A 21 -8.73 -8.49 4.96
C VAL A 21 -9.78 -8.48 6.07
N LYS A 22 -11.07 -8.24 5.75
CA LYS A 22 -12.17 -8.36 6.73
C LYS A 22 -12.34 -9.79 7.26
N MET A 23 -12.00 -10.81 6.49
CA MET A 23 -12.02 -12.20 6.96
C MET A 23 -10.92 -12.47 8.00
N VAL A 24 -9.83 -11.70 7.99
CA VAL A 24 -8.79 -11.73 9.03
C VAL A 24 -9.23 -10.85 10.21
N LYS A 25 -10.03 -11.42 11.12
CA LYS A 25 -10.69 -10.72 12.25
C LYS A 25 -9.81 -9.87 13.17
N SER A 26 -8.48 -9.97 13.08
CA SER A 26 -7.53 -9.27 13.96
C SER A 26 -6.72 -8.17 13.26
N VAL A 27 -6.98 -7.87 11.98
CA VAL A 27 -6.20 -6.89 11.22
C VAL A 27 -7.03 -5.63 11.01
N THR A 28 -6.51 -4.50 11.49
CA THR A 28 -7.07 -3.18 11.21
C THR A 28 -6.51 -2.64 9.90
N TYR A 29 -7.36 -1.99 9.11
CA TYR A 29 -6.93 -1.47 7.82
C TYR A 29 -7.58 -0.14 7.46
N MET A 30 -6.90 0.62 6.62
CA MET A 30 -7.41 1.83 5.98
C MET A 30 -7.31 1.72 4.46
N ARG A 31 -8.17 2.46 3.76
CA ARG A 31 -8.28 2.44 2.30
C ARG A 31 -7.97 3.83 1.74
N LEU A 32 -7.15 3.89 0.69
CA LEU A 32 -6.82 5.10 -0.03
C LEU A 32 -6.79 4.86 -1.55
N ASP A 33 -7.85 5.26 -2.24
CA ASP A 33 -7.99 5.08 -3.69
C ASP A 33 -8.51 6.32 -4.42
N GLY A 34 -8.81 6.17 -5.70
CA GLY A 34 -9.31 7.24 -6.56
C GLY A 34 -10.66 7.82 -6.13
N SER A 35 -11.44 7.11 -5.33
CA SER A 35 -12.74 7.57 -4.81
C SER A 35 -12.61 8.53 -3.63
N VAL A 36 -11.48 8.50 -2.92
CA VAL A 36 -11.20 9.44 -1.83
C VAL A 36 -10.89 10.82 -2.40
N GLU A 37 -11.68 11.82 -1.99
CA GLU A 37 -11.47 13.23 -2.34
C GLU A 37 -10.05 13.67 -2.01
N SER A 38 -9.45 14.46 -2.91
CA SER A 38 -8.03 14.84 -2.80
C SER A 38 -7.67 15.49 -1.45
N GLU A 39 -8.59 16.27 -0.89
CA GLU A 39 -8.42 16.97 0.39
C GLU A 39 -8.30 15.98 1.56
N LYS A 40 -9.06 14.88 1.52
CA LYS A 40 -9.10 13.85 2.57
C LYS A 40 -7.92 12.88 2.51
N ARG A 41 -7.23 12.76 1.37
CA ARG A 41 -6.10 11.84 1.19
C ARG A 41 -4.97 12.11 2.20
N PHE A 42 -4.70 13.39 2.48
CA PHE A 42 -3.68 13.79 3.45
C PHE A 42 -4.06 13.39 4.88
N GLU A 43 -5.33 13.48 5.25
CA GLU A 43 -5.83 13.08 6.56
C GLU A 43 -5.69 11.57 6.78
N VAL A 44 -6.05 10.78 5.76
CA VAL A 44 -5.91 9.31 5.76
C VAL A 44 -4.44 8.91 5.98
N VAL A 45 -3.52 9.53 5.24
CA VAL A 45 -2.08 9.26 5.39
C VAL A 45 -1.54 9.72 6.73
N LYS A 46 -2.01 10.87 7.24
CA LYS A 46 -1.62 11.37 8.56
C LYS A 46 -2.06 10.40 9.64
N ALA A 47 -3.30 9.92 9.59
CA ALA A 47 -3.84 8.94 10.54
C ALA A 47 -3.01 7.65 10.52
N PHE A 48 -2.75 7.08 9.33
CA PHE A 48 -1.91 5.90 9.17
C PHE A 48 -0.49 6.08 9.76
N ASN A 49 0.12 7.26 9.56
CA ASN A 49 1.46 7.52 10.09
C ASN A 49 1.49 7.75 11.62
N SER A 50 0.39 8.24 12.20
CA SER A 50 0.33 8.58 13.63
C SER A 50 -0.22 7.48 14.52
N ASP A 51 -1.06 6.59 13.97
CA ASP A 51 -1.79 5.59 14.74
C ASP A 51 -1.19 4.19 14.50
N PRO A 52 -0.43 3.65 15.49
CA PRO A 52 0.20 2.34 15.38
C PRO A 52 -0.79 1.18 15.51
N THR A 53 -2.07 1.45 15.78
CA THR A 53 -3.11 0.42 15.84
C THR A 53 -3.63 0.04 14.45
N ILE A 54 -3.23 0.75 13.39
CA ILE A 54 -3.58 0.45 12.00
C ILE A 54 -2.49 -0.43 11.38
N ASP A 55 -2.85 -1.67 11.03
CA ASP A 55 -1.89 -2.65 10.52
C ASP A 55 -1.64 -2.51 9.02
N VAL A 56 -2.66 -2.13 8.24
CA VAL A 56 -2.59 -2.16 6.78
C VAL A 56 -3.15 -0.89 6.15
N LEU A 57 -2.43 -0.33 5.18
CA LEU A 57 -2.96 0.66 4.26
C LEU A 57 -3.13 0.03 2.87
N LEU A 58 -4.36 -0.04 2.40
CA LEU A 58 -4.69 -0.46 1.04
C LEU A 58 -4.68 0.76 0.13
N LEU A 59 -3.83 0.75 -0.89
CA LEU A 59 -3.70 1.86 -1.84
C LEU A 59 -3.76 1.35 -3.26
N THR A 60 -4.11 2.26 -4.16
CA THR A 60 -3.93 2.02 -5.58
C THR A 60 -2.58 2.57 -6.04
N THR A 61 -1.93 1.89 -6.99
CA THR A 61 -0.63 2.32 -7.54
C THR A 61 -0.69 3.75 -8.06
N HIS A 62 -1.82 4.15 -8.63
CA HIS A 62 -2.06 5.51 -9.12
C HIS A 62 -2.03 6.56 -8.00
N VAL A 63 -2.69 6.28 -6.86
CA VAL A 63 -2.73 7.21 -5.72
C VAL A 63 -1.42 7.22 -4.94
N GLY A 64 -0.69 6.10 -4.92
CA GLY A 64 0.67 6.02 -4.39
C GLY A 64 1.67 6.96 -5.08
N GLY A 65 1.44 7.29 -6.36
CA GLY A 65 2.29 8.21 -7.13
C GLY A 65 2.11 9.70 -6.82
N LEU A 66 1.12 10.09 -6.01
CA LEU A 66 0.66 11.49 -5.88
C LEU A 66 1.45 12.39 -4.93
N GLY A 67 2.56 11.95 -4.34
CA GLY A 67 3.30 12.84 -3.41
C GLY A 67 3.29 12.42 -1.95
N LEU A 68 2.59 11.35 -1.58
CA LEU A 68 2.30 11.01 -0.18
C LEU A 68 3.55 10.51 0.59
N ASN A 69 3.58 10.76 1.89
CA ASN A 69 4.66 10.31 2.78
C ASN A 69 4.17 9.13 3.60
N LEU A 70 4.73 7.94 3.40
CA LEU A 70 4.29 6.71 4.06
C LEU A 70 5.40 6.16 4.97
N THR A 71 6.00 7.05 5.77
CA THR A 71 7.20 6.78 6.60
C THR A 71 6.95 5.86 7.78
N SER A 72 5.71 5.49 8.09
CA SER A 72 5.38 4.54 9.15
C SER A 72 5.41 3.08 8.68
N ALA A 73 5.30 2.83 7.38
CA ALA A 73 5.25 1.48 6.83
C ALA A 73 6.64 0.87 6.68
N ASP A 74 6.80 -0.34 7.20
CA ASP A 74 8.02 -1.13 7.09
C ASP A 74 7.87 -2.29 6.08
N THR A 75 6.68 -2.52 5.57
CA THR A 75 6.43 -3.58 4.59
C THR A 75 5.60 -3.03 3.42
N LEU A 76 6.01 -3.37 2.20
CA LEU A 76 5.33 -3.00 0.97
C LEU A 76 5.06 -4.28 0.18
N VAL A 77 3.80 -4.57 -0.14
CA VAL A 77 3.41 -5.73 -0.93
C VAL A 77 2.75 -5.25 -2.23
N PHE A 78 3.44 -5.48 -3.33
CA PHE A 78 2.88 -5.31 -4.66
C PHE A 78 2.05 -6.55 -5.01
N MET A 79 0.73 -6.36 -5.07
CA MET A 79 -0.21 -7.42 -5.45
C MET A 79 -0.30 -7.62 -6.96
N GLU A 80 0.21 -6.66 -7.75
CA GLU A 80 0.25 -6.71 -9.21
C GLU A 80 1.55 -6.09 -9.74
N HIS A 81 1.86 -6.35 -11.02
CA HIS A 81 2.98 -5.74 -11.72
C HIS A 81 2.48 -4.66 -12.71
N ASP A 82 2.94 -3.41 -12.54
CA ASP A 82 2.74 -2.37 -13.55
C ASP A 82 3.82 -2.53 -14.63
N TRP A 83 3.42 -2.47 -15.90
CA TRP A 83 4.33 -2.51 -17.05
C TRP A 83 5.36 -1.37 -17.03
N ASN A 84 5.08 -0.29 -16.30
CA ASN A 84 6.01 0.79 -16.05
C ASN A 84 6.70 0.62 -14.68
N PRO A 85 7.95 0.12 -14.64
CA PRO A 85 8.67 -0.11 -13.38
C PRO A 85 8.90 1.19 -12.58
N MET A 86 8.87 2.36 -13.25
CA MET A 86 9.05 3.65 -12.59
C MET A 86 7.93 3.93 -11.58
N ARG A 87 6.71 3.42 -11.81
CA ARG A 87 5.59 3.62 -10.88
C ARG A 87 5.81 2.87 -9.57
N ASP A 88 6.35 1.66 -9.64
CA ASP A 88 6.65 0.86 -8.47
C ASP A 88 7.82 1.46 -7.70
N HIS A 89 8.88 1.91 -8.39
CA HIS A 89 9.96 2.67 -7.76
C HIS A 89 9.44 3.93 -7.07
N GLN A 90 8.56 4.68 -7.73
CA GLN A 90 7.97 5.88 -7.14
C GLN A 90 7.13 5.58 -5.90
N ALA A 91 6.45 4.43 -5.84
CA ALA A 91 5.71 3.97 -4.67
C ALA A 91 6.65 3.53 -3.54
N MET A 92 7.73 2.80 -3.86
CA MET A 92 8.78 2.42 -2.90
C MET A 92 9.42 3.66 -2.26
N ASP A 93 9.73 4.69 -3.05
CA ASP A 93 10.31 5.95 -2.55
C ASP A 93 9.41 6.68 -1.54
N ARG A 94 8.11 6.37 -1.49
CA ARG A 94 7.18 6.93 -0.48
C ARG A 94 7.38 6.34 0.90
N ALA A 95 7.74 5.06 0.96
CA ALA A 95 8.06 4.35 2.19
C ALA A 95 9.55 4.50 2.55
N HIS A 96 10.44 4.46 1.54
CA HIS A 96 11.89 4.71 1.67
C HIS A 96 12.19 6.21 1.75
N ARG A 97 11.59 6.90 2.72
CA ARG A 97 11.70 8.36 2.84
C ARG A 97 12.45 8.78 4.09
N LEU A 98 13.10 9.95 4.02
CA LEU A 98 13.74 10.60 5.16
C LEU A 98 12.79 10.67 6.36
N GLY A 99 13.18 10.06 7.47
CA GLY A 99 12.36 9.93 8.68
C GLY A 99 11.93 8.50 9.00
N GLN A 100 12.00 7.57 8.03
CA GLN A 100 11.83 6.14 8.28
C GLN A 100 13.04 5.59 9.05
N ARG A 101 12.78 4.87 10.15
CA ARG A 101 13.80 4.27 11.04
C ARG A 101 13.88 2.76 10.92
N LYS A 102 12.89 2.12 10.31
CA LYS A 102 12.82 0.68 10.10
C LYS A 102 13.32 0.29 8.71
N VAL A 103 13.83 -0.93 8.59
CA VAL A 103 14.11 -1.53 7.28
C VAL A 103 12.77 -1.74 6.58
N VAL A 104 12.65 -1.25 5.35
CA VAL A 104 11.46 -1.43 4.54
C VAL A 104 11.64 -2.66 3.65
N ASN A 105 10.77 -3.66 3.82
CA ASN A 105 10.76 -4.88 3.03
C ASN A 105 9.77 -4.73 1.88
N VAL A 106 10.22 -5.05 0.67
CA VAL A 106 9.38 -4.96 -0.53
C VAL A 106 9.17 -6.36 -1.09
N HIS A 107 7.92 -6.79 -1.15
CA HIS A 107 7.49 -8.05 -1.71
C HIS A 107 6.67 -7.82 -2.97
N ARG A 108 6.91 -8.60 -4.00
CA ARG A 108 6.05 -8.66 -5.19
C ARG A 108 5.46 -10.05 -5.30
N LEU A 109 4.14 -10.12 -5.36
CA LEU A 109 3.45 -11.36 -5.65
C LEU A 109 3.45 -11.57 -7.18
N ILE A 110 3.83 -12.77 -7.61
CA ILE A 110 3.86 -13.16 -9.02
C ILE A 110 3.08 -14.47 -9.13
N MET A 111 2.04 -14.49 -9.95
CA MET A 111 1.29 -15.71 -10.22
C MET A 111 2.06 -16.62 -11.19
N ARG A 112 2.39 -17.84 -10.75
CA ARG A 112 3.03 -18.85 -11.60
C ARG A 112 2.13 -19.26 -12.76
N GLY A 113 2.74 -19.51 -13.92
CA GLY A 113 2.04 -19.93 -15.12
C GLY A 113 1.20 -18.83 -15.78
N THR A 114 1.37 -17.57 -15.38
CA THR A 114 0.68 -16.43 -15.98
C THR A 114 1.65 -15.54 -16.75
N LEU A 115 1.11 -14.51 -17.42
CA LEU A 115 1.92 -13.51 -18.10
C LEU A 115 2.88 -12.78 -17.14
N GLU A 116 2.55 -12.70 -15.85
CA GLU A 116 3.37 -12.02 -14.83
C GLU A 116 4.72 -12.70 -14.57
N GLU A 117 4.87 -13.98 -14.95
CA GLU A 117 6.12 -14.74 -14.78
C GLU A 117 7.14 -14.45 -15.91
N LYS A 118 6.71 -13.83 -17.01
CA LYS A 118 7.54 -13.57 -18.20
C LYS A 118 8.01 -12.13 -18.27
#